data_AF-A0A397B087-F1
#
_entry.id   AF-A0A397B087-F1
#
_cell.length_a   1.000
_cell.length_b   1.000
_cell.length_c   1.000
_cell.angle_alpha   90.00
_cell.angle_beta   90.00
_cell.angle_gamma   90.00
#
_symmetry.space_group_name_H-M   'P 1'
#
loop_
_entity.id
_entity.type
_entity.pdbx_description
1 polymer ?
#
loop_
_entity_poly.entity_id
_entity_poly.type
_entity_poly.pdbx_seq_one_letter_code
_entity_poly.pdbx_strand_id
1 'polypeptide(L)'
;MSFSTSQMEETQQLGPLRFRGRPALRTGPKKPPNKFRNVHVSFKMKQSVIDSFDEVGMAATLAKHFPQLTGTRLNTTRKKVYGWLKNRAHIRVKASNRRTSHHLCSRDLGMATTLPREYEEQLARWVDSMRQDGVPVTPQMIQIMALETAIDAGLDEASFAASWSWLRGFKRRFKLSWRARTRSGQDTQGDGDAALAKFSARVADLIREHSIDVIYNADQTGVNYEYLPTKTLNVRGDHTVWIKCGGKTKDRATAMVMADTTGKKHPLFLVLKTAASTIKAVVQENLTQRHGFGKQVWRDVEPLQDRFGCRIYGNPTAWWNSTISMDFLRYHFAGRPDRATKKVLLLWDDFSAHFTDEVVAVATELNVVLEKIPPRFTWICQPADVAWMRPMKAQLRKMWIDSIRRQVQNSKAQKTTFKLQAPKRPTLVRWITDSWTGLPESIIMNGFGKCKLVSQFTETVESEEEFVSPEMLSDLVSVSAVDETIDPTDDIENSVELL
;
A
#
# COMPACT_ATOMS: atom_id res chain seq x y z
N MET A 1 8.74 79.83 -20.95
CA MET A 1 10.19 79.60 -21.05
C MET A 1 10.42 78.10 -20.87
N SER A 2 10.41 77.30 -21.94
CA SER A 2 11.46 77.01 -22.94
C SER A 2 11.97 75.58 -22.73
N PHE A 3 11.74 74.75 -23.76
CA PHE A 3 12.45 73.54 -24.20
C PHE A 3 12.64 72.36 -23.21
N SER A 4 12.02 71.20 -23.43
CA SER A 4 12.27 70.18 -24.49
C SER A 4 13.55 69.39 -24.25
N THR A 5 13.43 68.05 -24.20
CA THR A 5 14.21 67.00 -24.93
C THR A 5 13.72 65.65 -24.36
N SER A 6 12.78 64.97 -25.02
CA SER A 6 13.01 63.80 -25.89
C SER A 6 13.97 62.76 -25.31
N GLN A 7 13.48 61.55 -25.01
CA GLN A 7 14.05 60.32 -25.58
C GLN A 7 13.12 59.13 -25.32
N MET A 8 12.65 58.55 -26.42
CA MET A 8 12.18 57.17 -26.47
C MET A 8 13.39 56.22 -26.53
N GLU A 9 13.14 55.01 -26.03
CA GLU A 9 13.75 53.72 -26.37
C GLU A 9 15.22 53.45 -26.00
N GLU A 10 15.40 52.60 -24.97
CA GLU A 10 16.23 51.41 -25.17
C GLU A 10 15.73 50.23 -24.32
N THR A 11 15.35 49.17 -25.03
CA THR A 11 14.93 47.85 -24.55
C THR A 11 16.01 47.18 -23.70
N GLN A 12 15.78 47.02 -22.39
CA GLN A 12 16.58 46.10 -21.57
C GLN A 12 15.83 44.76 -21.44
N GLN A 13 16.23 43.81 -22.29
CA GLN A 13 15.82 42.41 -22.18
C GLN A 13 16.16 41.87 -20.79
N LEU A 14 15.14 41.59 -19.98
CA LEU A 14 15.26 40.79 -18.77
C LEU A 14 15.63 39.36 -19.16
N GLY A 15 16.93 39.06 -19.13
CA GLY A 15 17.42 37.69 -19.21
C GLY A 15 16.83 36.81 -18.10
N PRO A 16 16.74 35.49 -18.29
CA PRO A 16 16.04 34.59 -17.39
C PRO A 16 16.62 34.65 -15.97
N LEU A 17 15.74 34.92 -15.00
CA LEU A 17 16.01 34.85 -13.57
C LEU A 17 16.59 33.47 -13.23
N ARG A 18 17.89 33.40 -12.97
CA ARG A 18 18.52 32.22 -12.37
C ARG A 18 17.88 32.00 -11.00
N PHE A 19 17.15 30.90 -10.83
CA PHE A 19 16.62 30.46 -9.55
C PHE A 19 17.74 30.44 -8.49
N ARG A 20 17.72 31.40 -7.56
CA ARG A 20 18.54 31.36 -6.35
C ARG A 20 17.95 30.30 -5.44
N GLY A 21 18.76 29.30 -5.07
CA GLY A 21 18.38 28.28 -4.09
C GLY A 21 17.96 28.87 -2.73
N ARG A 22 17.29 28.03 -1.93
CA ARG A 22 16.64 28.33 -0.64
C ARG A 22 17.52 29.20 0.30
N PRO A 23 16.98 30.27 0.92
CA PRO A 23 17.67 30.99 1.98
C PRO A 23 17.84 30.10 3.22
N ALA A 24 19.05 30.04 3.77
CA ALA A 24 19.29 29.34 5.03
C ALA A 24 19.01 30.28 6.21
N LEU A 25 17.96 30.00 6.97
CA LEU A 25 17.73 30.59 8.29
C LEU A 25 18.69 29.93 9.28
N ARG A 26 19.69 30.66 9.77
CA ARG A 26 20.55 30.24 10.89
C ARG A 26 20.41 31.25 12.02
N THR A 27 19.60 30.94 13.01
CA THR A 27 19.60 31.63 14.32
C THR A 27 20.67 30.99 15.20
N GLY A 28 21.79 31.69 15.36
CA GLY A 28 22.90 31.32 16.22
C GLY A 28 24.18 32.07 15.83
N PRO A 29 25.11 32.34 16.77
CA PRO A 29 26.36 33.01 16.46
C PRO A 29 27.11 32.21 15.39
N LYS A 30 27.57 32.90 14.33
CA LYS A 30 28.34 32.27 13.25
C LYS A 30 29.57 31.62 13.87
N LYS A 31 29.74 30.30 13.69
CA LYS A 31 31.03 29.66 13.95
C LYS A 31 32.11 30.50 13.25
N PRO A 32 33.22 30.85 13.94
CA PRO A 32 34.29 31.58 13.29
C PRO A 32 34.71 30.80 12.04
N PRO A 33 34.91 31.47 10.90
CA PRO A 33 35.32 30.77 9.68
C PRO A 33 36.60 29.99 10.00
N ASN A 34 36.62 28.71 9.61
CA ASN A 34 37.81 27.89 9.76
C ASN A 34 38.99 28.66 9.16
N LYS A 35 40.00 28.96 9.99
CA LYS A 35 41.22 29.68 9.57
C LYS A 35 41.94 28.98 8.41
N PHE A 36 41.65 27.70 8.19
CA PHE A 36 42.20 26.87 7.14
C PHE A 36 41.08 26.18 6.34
N ARG A 37 41.02 26.43 5.03
CA ARG A 37 40.12 25.73 4.10
C ARG A 37 40.93 24.75 3.28
N ASN A 38 40.79 23.45 3.54
CA ASN A 38 41.43 22.42 2.72
C ASN A 38 40.74 22.34 1.35
N VAL A 39 41.44 22.78 0.31
CA VAL A 39 40.99 22.59 -1.08
C VAL A 39 41.37 21.17 -1.48
N HIS A 40 40.35 20.30 -1.59
CA HIS A 40 40.50 18.97 -2.15
C HIS A 40 40.24 18.98 -3.65
N VAL A 41 40.99 18.17 -4.38
CA VAL A 41 40.98 18.11 -5.84
C VAL A 41 40.49 16.72 -6.28
N SER A 42 39.69 16.65 -7.34
CA SER A 42 39.13 15.39 -7.86
C SER A 42 40.21 14.47 -8.41
N PHE A 43 39.94 13.15 -8.47
CA PHE A 43 40.86 12.20 -9.12
C PHE A 43 41.12 12.54 -10.59
N LYS A 44 40.11 13.03 -11.32
CA LYS A 44 40.27 13.52 -12.70
C LYS A 44 41.30 14.66 -12.80
N MET A 45 41.20 15.65 -11.92
CA MET A 45 42.14 16.77 -11.92
C MET A 45 43.53 16.34 -11.44
N LYS A 46 43.63 15.45 -10.44
CA LYS A 46 44.92 14.85 -10.04
C LYS A 46 45.59 14.11 -11.20
N GLN A 47 44.83 13.36 -11.99
CA GLN A 47 45.35 12.67 -13.18
C GLN A 47 45.88 13.69 -14.20
N SER A 48 45.10 14.73 -14.52
CA SER A 48 45.52 15.79 -15.44
C SER A 48 46.80 16.52 -15.00
N VAL A 49 46.98 16.69 -13.69
CA VAL A 49 48.22 17.25 -13.11
C VAL A 49 49.40 16.27 -13.26
N ILE A 50 49.17 14.97 -13.05
CA ILE A 50 50.20 13.94 -13.24
C ILE A 50 50.63 13.89 -14.71
N ASP A 51 49.67 13.90 -15.63
CA ASP A 51 49.95 13.86 -17.08
C ASP A 51 50.75 15.09 -17.50
N SER A 52 50.39 16.29 -17.01
CA SER A 52 51.18 17.50 -17.28
C SER A 52 52.58 17.46 -16.64
N PHE A 53 52.73 16.82 -15.48
CA PHE A 53 54.05 16.63 -14.88
C PHE A 53 54.95 15.74 -15.74
N ASP A 54 54.39 14.65 -16.28
CA ASP A 54 55.12 13.75 -17.18
C ASP A 54 55.54 14.46 -18.48
N GLU A 55 54.74 15.40 -18.99
CA GLU A 55 55.00 16.15 -20.23
C GLU A 55 56.00 17.31 -20.06
N VAL A 56 55.80 18.16 -19.05
CA VAL A 56 56.48 19.47 -18.96
C VAL A 56 57.23 19.70 -17.64
N GLY A 57 57.24 18.71 -16.75
CA GLY A 57 57.91 18.78 -15.46
C GLY A 57 57.21 19.69 -14.45
N MET A 58 57.78 19.76 -13.22
CA MET A 58 57.10 20.36 -12.06
C MET A 58 56.80 21.86 -12.21
N ALA A 59 57.76 22.65 -12.71
CA ALA A 59 57.63 24.10 -12.76
C ALA A 59 56.48 24.52 -13.70
N ALA A 60 56.46 23.99 -14.92
CA ALA A 60 55.42 24.26 -15.91
C ALA A 60 54.06 23.67 -15.50
N THR A 61 54.04 22.51 -14.84
CA THR A 61 52.80 21.90 -14.31
C THR A 61 52.14 22.79 -13.26
N LEU A 62 52.91 23.36 -12.34
CA LEU A 62 52.39 24.27 -11.33
C LEU A 62 51.87 25.57 -11.94
N ALA A 63 52.55 26.11 -12.96
CA ALA A 63 52.09 27.29 -13.68
C ALA A 63 50.78 27.03 -14.45
N LYS A 64 50.63 25.86 -15.07
CA LYS A 64 49.44 25.46 -15.84
C LYS A 64 48.21 25.23 -14.95
N HIS A 65 48.37 24.49 -13.85
CA HIS A 65 47.24 24.04 -13.03
C HIS A 65 46.96 24.90 -11.80
N PHE A 66 47.94 25.69 -11.35
CA PHE A 66 47.84 26.52 -10.16
C PHE A 66 48.47 27.92 -10.35
N PRO A 67 48.15 28.66 -11.43
CA PRO A 67 48.77 29.95 -11.75
C PRO A 67 48.62 31.01 -10.66
N GLN A 68 47.55 30.92 -9.87
CA GLN A 68 47.20 31.86 -8.81
C GLN A 68 47.97 31.65 -7.49
N LEU A 69 48.83 30.63 -7.39
CA LEU A 69 49.55 30.30 -6.16
C LEU A 69 50.98 30.85 -6.17
N THR A 70 51.35 31.56 -5.11
CA THR A 70 52.71 32.09 -4.92
C THR A 70 53.27 31.72 -3.54
N GLY A 71 54.59 31.85 -3.38
CA GLY A 71 55.29 31.65 -2.11
C GLY A 71 55.01 30.31 -1.41
N THR A 72 54.69 30.36 -0.11
CA THR A 72 54.47 29.18 0.74
C THR A 72 53.34 28.27 0.25
N ARG A 73 52.29 28.83 -0.36
CA ARG A 73 51.16 28.06 -0.89
C ARG A 73 51.57 27.24 -2.12
N LEU A 74 52.40 27.81 -3.00
CA LEU A 74 52.95 27.09 -4.15
C LEU A 74 53.86 25.93 -3.70
N ASN A 75 54.71 26.16 -2.69
CA ASN A 75 55.56 25.11 -2.11
C ASN A 75 54.72 23.97 -1.48
N THR A 76 53.61 24.30 -0.84
CA THR A 76 52.68 23.31 -0.26
C THR A 76 51.99 22.48 -1.35
N THR A 77 51.56 23.12 -2.43
CA THR A 77 50.98 22.43 -3.58
C THR A 77 52.01 21.55 -4.28
N ARG A 78 53.27 22.00 -4.44
CA ARG A 78 54.37 21.17 -4.96
C ARG A 78 54.53 19.87 -4.17
N LYS A 79 54.53 19.94 -2.83
CA LYS A 79 54.57 18.74 -1.97
C LYS A 79 53.36 17.82 -2.20
N LYS A 80 52.16 18.38 -2.40
CA LYS A 80 50.95 17.60 -2.72
C LYS A 80 51.07 16.88 -4.06
N VAL A 81 51.61 17.54 -5.09
CA VAL A 81 51.82 16.94 -6.41
C VAL A 81 52.78 15.75 -6.31
N TYR A 82 53.89 15.87 -5.57
CA TYR A 82 54.75 14.72 -5.29
C TYR A 82 54.02 13.57 -4.57
N GLY A 83 53.13 13.89 -3.62
CA GLY A 83 52.27 12.89 -2.98
C GLY A 83 51.29 12.22 -3.95
N TRP A 84 50.81 12.93 -4.98
CA TRP A 84 49.99 12.34 -6.04
C TRP A 84 50.82 11.47 -6.98
N LEU A 85 52.03 11.88 -7.34
CA LEU A 85 52.94 11.08 -8.16
C LEU A 85 53.29 9.74 -7.49
N LYS A 86 53.52 9.74 -6.16
CA LYS A 86 53.73 8.51 -5.39
C LYS A 86 52.54 7.55 -5.45
N ASN A 87 51.32 8.08 -5.61
CA ASN A 87 50.07 7.31 -5.65
C ASN A 87 49.47 7.22 -7.07
N ARG A 88 50.28 7.38 -8.12
CA ARG A 88 49.80 7.51 -9.50
C ARG A 88 48.94 6.35 -10.00
N ALA A 89 49.29 5.12 -9.62
CA ALA A 89 48.54 3.92 -10.03
C ALA A 89 47.10 3.94 -9.49
N HIS A 90 46.93 4.25 -8.21
CA HIS A 90 45.61 4.39 -7.57
C HIS A 90 44.79 5.53 -8.18
N ILE A 91 45.43 6.69 -8.40
CA ILE A 91 44.77 7.85 -9.00
C ILE A 91 44.27 7.52 -10.41
N ARG A 92 45.08 6.83 -11.22
CA ARG A 92 44.70 6.41 -12.59
C ARG A 92 43.49 5.48 -12.60
N VAL A 93 43.44 4.49 -11.70
CA VAL A 93 42.30 3.58 -11.56
C VAL A 93 41.03 4.35 -11.17
N LYS A 94 41.12 5.28 -10.21
CA LYS A 94 39.95 6.07 -9.79
C LYS A 94 39.52 7.11 -10.82
N ALA A 95 40.47 7.69 -11.58
CA ALA A 95 40.20 8.71 -12.59
C ALA A 95 39.56 8.14 -13.86
N SER A 96 39.94 6.92 -14.27
CA SER A 96 39.40 6.22 -15.44
C SER A 96 37.97 5.72 -15.26
N ASN A 97 37.52 5.51 -14.02
CA ASN A 97 36.15 5.07 -13.74
C ASN A 97 35.18 6.27 -13.62
N ARG A 98 34.15 6.27 -14.47
CA ARG A 98 33.10 7.32 -14.55
C ARG A 98 32.45 7.63 -13.20
N ARG A 99 32.28 6.64 -12.32
CA ARG A 99 31.66 6.82 -11.00
C ARG A 99 32.59 7.45 -9.97
N THR A 100 33.91 7.29 -10.10
CA THR A 100 34.88 7.74 -9.08
C THR A 100 35.75 8.91 -9.50
N SER A 101 35.73 9.30 -10.77
CA SER A 101 36.61 10.34 -11.34
C SER A 101 36.42 11.72 -10.68
N HIS A 102 35.19 12.05 -10.28
CA HIS A 102 34.85 13.31 -9.60
C HIS A 102 35.01 13.24 -8.08
N HIS A 103 35.32 12.07 -7.51
CA HIS A 103 35.52 11.94 -6.07
C HIS A 103 36.78 12.69 -5.62
N LEU A 104 36.69 13.33 -4.46
CA LEU A 104 37.79 14.08 -3.85
C LEU A 104 38.71 13.19 -2.99
N CYS A 105 38.15 12.09 -2.48
CA CYS A 105 38.79 11.07 -1.66
C CYS A 105 38.15 9.71 -1.93
N SER A 106 38.88 8.62 -1.70
CA SER A 106 38.35 7.25 -1.72
C SER A 106 38.77 6.55 -0.43
N ARG A 107 37.83 5.85 0.21
CA ARG A 107 38.10 4.91 1.29
C ARG A 107 37.85 3.50 0.78
N ASP A 108 38.65 2.55 1.23
CA ASP A 108 38.42 1.14 0.93
C ASP A 108 37.14 0.66 1.66
N LEU A 109 36.46 -0.30 1.04
CA LEU A 109 35.34 -1.00 1.68
C LEU A 109 35.88 -1.68 2.95
N GLY A 110 35.28 -1.42 4.11
CA GLY A 110 35.74 -1.98 5.39
C GLY A 110 36.50 -1.00 6.30
N MET A 111 36.84 0.21 5.86
CA MET A 111 37.57 1.16 6.70
C MET A 111 36.67 1.84 7.76
N ALA A 112 36.83 1.40 9.01
CA ALA A 112 36.51 2.05 10.29
C ALA A 112 35.06 2.50 10.57
N THR A 113 34.08 2.13 9.73
CA THR A 113 32.66 2.47 9.97
C THR A 113 31.70 1.32 9.62
N THR A 114 32.24 0.13 9.41
CA THR A 114 31.50 -1.05 8.97
C THR A 114 32.03 -2.28 9.70
N LEU A 115 31.12 -3.08 10.24
CA LEU A 115 31.36 -4.43 10.73
C LEU A 115 32.16 -5.25 9.68
N PRO A 116 33.10 -6.13 10.08
CA PRO A 116 33.83 -6.96 9.13
C PRO A 116 32.86 -7.82 8.31
N ARG A 117 33.26 -8.15 7.07
CA ARG A 117 32.36 -8.77 6.10
C ARG A 117 31.76 -10.09 6.60
N GLU A 118 32.55 -10.93 7.25
CA GLU A 118 32.11 -12.23 7.77
C GLU A 118 30.99 -12.11 8.81
N TYR A 119 31.13 -11.15 9.72
CA TYR A 119 30.14 -10.83 10.75
C TYR A 119 28.90 -10.17 10.15
N GLU A 120 29.07 -9.35 9.12
CA GLU A 120 27.95 -8.78 8.38
C GLU A 120 27.14 -9.87 7.64
N GLU A 121 27.81 -10.89 7.10
CA GLU A 121 27.17 -12.06 6.46
C GLU A 121 26.42 -12.93 7.48
N GLN A 122 26.96 -13.11 8.69
CA GLN A 122 26.26 -13.81 9.79
C GLN A 122 24.99 -13.06 10.20
N LEU A 123 25.06 -11.74 10.35
CA LEU A 123 23.90 -10.91 10.66
C LEU A 123 22.83 -11.02 9.55
N ALA A 124 23.22 -11.10 8.29
CA ALA A 124 22.28 -11.32 7.18
C ALA A 124 21.60 -12.70 7.24
N ARG A 125 22.32 -13.77 7.62
CA ARG A 125 21.74 -15.11 7.83
C ARG A 125 20.76 -15.13 9.00
N TRP A 126 21.07 -14.41 10.08
CA TRP A 126 20.16 -14.24 11.21
C TRP A 126 18.86 -13.54 10.79
N VAL A 127 18.95 -12.47 9.98
CA VAL A 127 17.76 -11.82 9.41
C VAL A 127 16.94 -12.81 8.59
N ASP A 128 17.58 -13.62 7.75
CA ASP A 128 16.90 -14.62 6.93
C ASP A 128 16.17 -15.67 7.79
N SER A 129 16.85 -16.24 8.78
CA SER A 129 16.27 -17.21 9.74
C SER A 129 15.04 -16.63 10.45
N MET A 130 15.16 -15.43 11.02
CA MET A 130 14.03 -14.76 11.69
C MET A 130 12.85 -14.54 10.73
N ARG A 131 13.12 -14.25 9.46
CA ARG A 131 12.08 -14.08 8.44
C ARG A 131 11.46 -15.41 8.00
N GLN A 132 12.22 -16.50 7.96
CA GLN A 132 11.70 -17.86 7.73
C GLN A 132 10.73 -18.27 8.85
N ASP A 133 11.06 -17.93 10.10
CA ASP A 133 10.23 -18.18 11.28
C ASP A 133 9.05 -17.17 11.43
N GLY A 134 8.86 -16.29 10.44
CA GLY A 134 7.78 -15.29 10.44
C GLY A 134 7.99 -14.12 11.40
N VAL A 135 9.10 -14.07 12.14
CA VAL A 135 9.42 -13.02 13.11
C VAL A 135 9.64 -11.69 12.38
N PRO A 136 8.99 -10.59 12.81
CA PRO A 136 9.23 -9.28 12.23
C PRO A 136 10.62 -8.79 12.61
N VAL A 137 11.47 -8.52 11.62
CA VAL A 137 12.80 -7.94 11.84
C VAL A 137 12.74 -6.44 11.62
N THR A 138 12.85 -5.67 12.71
CA THR A 138 12.77 -4.21 12.68
C THR A 138 14.15 -3.55 12.46
N PRO A 139 14.20 -2.27 12.05
CA PRO A 139 15.45 -1.50 12.01
C PRO A 139 16.24 -1.59 13.33
N GLN A 140 15.55 -1.44 14.45
CA GLN A 140 16.14 -1.43 15.79
C GLN A 140 16.75 -2.79 16.14
N MET A 141 16.06 -3.90 15.82
CA MET A 141 16.61 -5.25 16.04
C MET A 141 17.91 -5.46 15.27
N ILE A 142 17.98 -5.06 13.99
CA ILE A 142 19.20 -5.17 13.20
C ILE A 142 20.31 -4.30 13.80
N GLN A 143 19.99 -3.11 14.31
CA GLN A 143 20.99 -2.25 14.95
C GLN A 143 21.52 -2.85 16.26
N ILE A 144 20.66 -3.41 17.10
CA ILE A 144 21.04 -4.11 18.35
C ILE A 144 21.94 -5.30 18.02
N MET A 145 21.47 -6.20 17.15
CA MET A 145 22.25 -7.37 16.74
C MET A 145 23.59 -6.97 16.10
N ALA A 146 23.65 -5.88 15.34
CA ALA A 146 24.90 -5.39 14.77
C ALA A 146 25.89 -4.87 15.80
N LEU A 147 25.41 -4.26 16.88
CA LEU A 147 26.25 -3.84 18.01
C LEU A 147 26.79 -5.05 18.77
N GLU A 148 25.95 -6.04 19.05
CA GLU A 148 26.36 -7.32 19.65
C GLU A 148 27.41 -8.01 18.78
N THR A 149 27.15 -8.11 17.48
CA THR A 149 28.10 -8.70 16.52
C THR A 149 29.42 -7.90 16.45
N ALA A 150 29.38 -6.59 16.68
CA ALA A 150 30.60 -5.77 16.74
C ALA A 150 31.43 -6.07 17.99
N ILE A 151 30.78 -6.31 19.14
CA ILE A 151 31.44 -6.78 20.37
C ILE A 151 32.09 -8.14 20.13
N ASP A 152 31.38 -9.08 19.50
CA ASP A 152 31.90 -10.41 19.15
C ASP A 152 33.08 -10.37 18.16
N ALA A 153 33.11 -9.33 17.31
CA ALA A 153 34.20 -9.05 16.39
C ALA A 153 35.40 -8.33 17.06
N GLY A 154 35.34 -8.07 18.37
CA GLY A 154 36.38 -7.37 19.12
C GLY A 154 36.49 -5.88 18.79
N LEU A 155 35.42 -5.25 18.28
CA LEU A 155 35.38 -3.81 18.02
C LEU A 155 34.99 -3.05 19.29
N ASP A 156 35.70 -1.94 19.54
CA ASP A 156 35.35 -1.01 20.61
C ASP A 156 34.02 -0.28 20.34
N GLU A 157 33.24 -0.01 21.38
CA GLU A 157 31.91 0.64 21.27
C GLU A 157 31.97 2.00 20.56
N ALA A 158 33.07 2.76 20.69
CA ALA A 158 33.23 4.02 19.99
C ALA A 158 33.54 3.85 18.49
N SER A 159 33.91 2.63 18.06
CA SER A 159 34.32 2.32 16.69
C SER A 159 33.16 1.95 15.77
N PHE A 160 32.03 1.48 16.32
CA PHE A 160 30.85 1.09 15.53
C PHE A 160 29.53 1.47 16.22
N ALA A 161 28.76 2.34 15.56
CA ALA A 161 27.52 2.89 16.13
C ALA A 161 26.22 2.36 15.49
N ALA A 162 26.30 1.29 14.69
CA ALA A 162 25.16 0.72 13.94
C ALA A 162 24.22 1.77 13.31
N SER A 163 24.77 2.87 12.79
CA SER A 163 23.98 4.06 12.45
C SER A 163 22.95 3.81 11.34
N TRP A 164 21.96 4.70 11.19
CA TRP A 164 21.03 4.68 10.06
C TRP A 164 21.72 4.66 8.68
N SER A 165 22.91 5.26 8.58
CA SER A 165 23.69 5.25 7.35
C SER A 165 24.32 3.89 7.06
N TRP A 166 24.79 3.19 8.11
CA TRP A 166 25.28 1.82 8.03
C TRP A 166 24.13 0.87 7.68
N LEU A 167 22.98 0.97 8.35
CA LEU A 167 21.81 0.12 8.09
C LEU A 167 21.33 0.23 6.63
N ARG A 168 21.31 1.44 6.06
CA ARG A 168 21.03 1.62 4.62
C ARG A 168 22.07 0.93 3.72
N GLY A 169 23.34 0.93 4.13
CA GLY A 169 24.42 0.22 3.45
C GLY A 169 24.27 -1.29 3.54
N PHE A 170 24.04 -1.84 4.73
CA PHE A 170 23.76 -3.25 5.01
C PHE A 170 22.63 -3.77 4.11
N LYS A 171 21.48 -3.09 4.12
CA LYS A 171 20.35 -3.44 3.27
C LYS A 171 20.72 -3.49 1.78
N ARG A 172 21.49 -2.53 1.30
CA ARG A 172 21.92 -2.48 -0.11
C ARG A 172 22.87 -3.64 -0.45
N ARG A 173 23.79 -3.99 0.45
CA ARG A 173 24.75 -5.09 0.24
C ARG A 173 24.05 -6.45 0.19
N PHE A 174 23.07 -6.68 1.06
CA PHE A 174 22.32 -7.94 1.13
C PHE A 174 20.98 -7.94 0.38
N LYS A 175 20.73 -6.92 -0.46
CA LYS A 175 19.49 -6.79 -1.27
C LYS A 175 18.18 -6.85 -0.44
N LEU A 176 18.22 -6.33 0.79
CA LEU A 176 17.08 -6.29 1.69
C LEU A 176 16.26 -5.02 1.46
N SER A 177 14.94 -5.13 1.53
CA SER A 177 14.00 -4.00 1.45
C SER A 177 13.05 -4.01 2.64
N TRP A 178 12.51 -2.85 3.00
CA TRP A 178 11.41 -2.82 3.97
C TRP A 178 10.16 -3.24 3.19
N ARG A 179 9.41 -4.18 3.72
CA ARG A 179 8.16 -4.66 3.11
C ARG A 179 7.03 -4.40 4.09
N ALA A 180 5.88 -3.98 3.57
CA ALA A 180 4.67 -3.91 4.36
C ALA A 180 4.30 -5.30 4.86
N ARG A 181 3.74 -5.39 6.06
CA ARG A 181 3.20 -6.65 6.58
C ARG A 181 1.97 -6.99 5.77
N THR A 182 2.02 -8.10 5.03
CA THR A 182 0.90 -8.55 4.19
C THR A 182 -0.04 -9.50 4.92
N ARG A 183 0.41 -10.15 6.02
CA ARG A 183 -0.35 -11.15 6.79
C ARG A 183 0.01 -11.07 8.29
N SER A 184 -0.95 -11.34 9.17
CA SER A 184 -0.74 -11.42 10.62
C SER A 184 -1.38 -12.68 11.17
N GLY A 185 -0.56 -13.58 11.72
CA GLY A 185 -0.94 -14.87 12.27
C GLY A 185 0.33 -15.65 12.63
N GLN A 186 0.21 -16.67 13.47
CA GLN A 186 1.30 -17.61 13.75
C GLN A 186 1.43 -18.69 12.66
N ASP A 187 0.46 -18.77 11.75
CA ASP A 187 0.39 -19.82 10.76
C ASP A 187 1.33 -19.52 9.59
N THR A 188 2.12 -20.51 9.22
CA THR A 188 3.04 -20.45 8.10
C THR A 188 2.31 -20.66 6.77
N GLN A 189 3.01 -20.43 5.65
CA GLN A 189 2.46 -20.81 4.33
C GLN A 189 2.21 -22.32 4.24
N GLY A 190 3.06 -23.15 4.85
CA GLY A 190 2.90 -24.61 4.87
C GLY A 190 1.63 -25.05 5.62
N ASP A 191 1.30 -24.37 6.74
CA ASP A 191 0.06 -24.62 7.46
C ASP A 191 -1.17 -24.29 6.61
N GLY A 192 -1.10 -23.19 5.83
CA GLY A 192 -2.15 -22.81 4.87
C GLY A 192 -2.35 -23.86 3.78
N ASP A 193 -1.27 -24.36 3.17
CA ASP A 193 -1.35 -25.36 2.12
C ASP A 193 -1.89 -26.71 2.63
N ALA A 194 -1.50 -27.10 3.85
CA ALA A 194 -2.03 -28.28 4.52
C ALA A 194 -3.53 -28.13 4.85
N ALA A 195 -3.95 -26.95 5.35
CA ALA A 195 -5.35 -26.64 5.61
C ALA A 195 -6.18 -26.68 4.33
N LEU A 196 -5.66 -26.12 3.22
CA LEU A 196 -6.30 -26.15 1.91
C LEU A 196 -6.48 -27.59 1.40
N ALA A 197 -5.43 -28.42 1.50
CA ALA A 197 -5.50 -29.82 1.08
C ALA A 197 -6.54 -30.61 1.89
N LYS A 198 -6.54 -30.45 3.22
CA LYS A 198 -7.53 -31.09 4.10
C LYS A 198 -8.95 -30.61 3.81
N PHE A 199 -9.13 -29.31 3.59
CA PHE A 199 -10.44 -28.71 3.33
C PHE A 199 -11.01 -29.15 1.98
N SER A 200 -10.22 -29.04 0.91
CA SER A 200 -10.64 -29.47 -0.43
C SER A 200 -10.99 -30.96 -0.49
N ALA A 201 -10.24 -31.83 0.21
CA ALA A 201 -10.59 -33.25 0.34
C ALA A 201 -11.95 -33.45 1.03
N ARG A 202 -12.19 -32.77 2.16
CA ARG A 202 -13.48 -32.83 2.88
C ARG A 202 -14.65 -32.34 2.01
N VAL A 203 -14.46 -31.27 1.24
CA VAL A 203 -15.47 -30.80 0.29
C VAL A 203 -15.73 -31.83 -0.81
N ALA A 204 -14.68 -32.46 -1.35
CA ALA A 204 -14.84 -33.52 -2.35
C ALA A 204 -15.61 -34.74 -1.80
N ASP A 205 -15.42 -35.09 -0.53
CA ASP A 205 -16.19 -36.15 0.13
C ASP A 205 -17.67 -35.78 0.23
N LEU A 206 -17.99 -34.57 0.69
CA LEU A 206 -19.37 -34.07 0.77
C LEU A 206 -20.07 -34.04 -0.60
N ILE A 207 -19.33 -33.65 -1.65
CA ILE A 207 -19.84 -33.63 -3.02
C ILE A 207 -20.26 -35.03 -3.46
N ARG A 208 -19.42 -36.04 -3.20
CA ARG A 208 -19.72 -37.43 -3.56
C ARG A 208 -20.85 -38.00 -2.72
N GLU A 209 -20.83 -37.77 -1.41
CA GLU A 209 -21.84 -38.28 -0.47
C GLU A 209 -23.24 -37.76 -0.79
N HIS A 210 -23.36 -36.47 -1.08
CA HIS A 210 -24.64 -35.81 -1.28
C HIS A 210 -25.01 -35.55 -2.74
N SER A 211 -24.18 -36.03 -3.69
CA SER A 211 -24.37 -35.82 -5.14
C SER A 211 -24.57 -34.34 -5.49
N ILE A 212 -23.67 -33.50 -5.00
CA ILE A 212 -23.76 -32.04 -5.14
C ILE A 212 -23.22 -31.60 -6.50
N ASP A 213 -24.05 -30.95 -7.30
CA ASP A 213 -23.64 -30.40 -8.60
C ASP A 213 -23.07 -28.97 -8.50
N VAL A 214 -23.56 -28.19 -7.53
CA VAL A 214 -23.27 -26.75 -7.42
C VAL A 214 -22.81 -26.41 -6.01
N ILE A 215 -21.65 -25.76 -5.92
CA ILE A 215 -21.09 -25.25 -4.67
C ILE A 215 -21.28 -23.73 -4.67
N TYR A 216 -21.79 -23.21 -3.58
CA TYR A 216 -21.94 -21.80 -3.31
C TYR A 216 -20.89 -21.38 -2.27
N ASN A 217 -20.30 -20.21 -2.45
CA ASN A 217 -19.58 -19.54 -1.38
C ASN A 217 -20.21 -18.17 -1.14
N ALA A 218 -20.38 -17.83 0.13
CA ALA A 218 -20.85 -16.53 0.55
C ALA A 218 -19.96 -16.00 1.68
N ASP A 219 -19.79 -14.68 1.72
CA ASP A 219 -18.97 -14.03 2.73
C ASP A 219 -19.32 -12.55 2.89
N GLN A 220 -19.10 -12.02 4.10
CA GLN A 220 -19.36 -10.62 4.42
C GLN A 220 -18.13 -9.74 4.21
N THR A 221 -18.36 -8.57 3.63
CA THR A 221 -17.34 -7.53 3.53
C THR A 221 -17.82 -6.18 4.01
N GLY A 222 -16.94 -5.47 4.71
CA GLY A 222 -17.17 -4.07 5.07
C GLY A 222 -17.00 -3.15 3.86
N VAL A 223 -18.00 -2.32 3.61
CA VAL A 223 -17.99 -1.24 2.62
C VAL A 223 -18.04 0.10 3.36
N ASN A 224 -16.99 0.90 3.22
CA ASN A 224 -16.92 2.20 3.88
C ASN A 224 -17.71 3.24 3.09
N TYR A 225 -18.32 4.20 3.79
CA TYR A 225 -18.94 5.35 3.14
C TYR A 225 -17.90 6.31 2.54
N GLU A 226 -16.70 6.38 3.13
CA GLU A 226 -15.59 7.19 2.64
C GLU A 226 -14.34 6.31 2.51
N TYR A 227 -13.70 6.31 1.34
CA TYR A 227 -12.39 5.69 1.13
C TYR A 227 -11.33 6.80 1.08
N LEU A 228 -11.05 7.40 2.23
CA LEU A 228 -10.01 8.43 2.33
C LEU A 228 -8.63 7.75 2.39
N PRO A 229 -7.65 8.19 1.59
CA PRO A 229 -6.30 7.67 1.67
C PRO A 229 -5.67 8.06 3.02
N THR A 230 -4.94 7.12 3.62
CA THR A 230 -4.20 7.31 4.89
C THR A 230 -3.00 8.24 4.73
N LYS A 231 -2.47 8.36 3.52
CA LYS A 231 -1.34 9.22 3.16
C LYS A 231 -1.79 10.32 2.20
N THR A 232 -1.26 11.52 2.38
CA THR A 232 -1.53 12.66 1.50
C THR A 232 -0.25 13.44 1.24
N LEU A 233 -0.18 14.12 0.10
CA LEU A 233 0.91 15.02 -0.22
C LEU A 233 0.75 16.31 0.58
N ASN A 234 1.75 16.64 1.39
CA ASN A 234 1.80 17.91 2.11
C ASN A 234 3.21 18.49 2.14
N VAL A 235 3.34 19.75 2.53
CA VAL A 235 4.63 20.43 2.66
C VAL A 235 5.53 19.67 3.62
N ARG A 236 6.75 19.41 3.17
CA ARG A 236 7.75 18.66 3.94
C ARG A 236 8.07 19.39 5.26
N GLY A 237 7.83 18.72 6.37
CA GLY A 237 8.10 19.23 7.72
C GLY A 237 6.85 19.64 8.49
N ASP A 238 5.66 19.58 7.88
CA ASP A 238 4.41 19.83 8.58
C ASP A 238 4.05 18.64 9.47
N HIS A 239 3.75 18.94 10.74
CA HIS A 239 3.40 17.94 11.75
C HIS A 239 1.91 17.57 11.74
N THR A 240 1.06 18.41 11.16
CA THR A 240 -0.40 18.22 11.12
C THR A 240 -0.92 18.49 9.72
N VAL A 241 -1.62 17.50 9.14
CA VAL A 241 -2.22 17.63 7.80
C VAL A 241 -3.74 17.56 7.91
N TRP A 242 -4.42 18.64 7.53
CA TRP A 242 -5.88 18.71 7.56
C TRP A 242 -6.48 18.18 6.27
N ILE A 243 -7.21 17.06 6.36
CA ILE A 243 -7.99 16.49 5.25
C ILE A 243 -9.46 16.80 5.49
N LYS A 244 -10.17 17.26 4.47
CA LYS A 244 -11.63 17.45 4.54
C LYS A 244 -12.30 16.08 4.47
N CYS A 245 -13.07 15.75 5.51
CA CYS A 245 -13.87 14.52 5.59
C CYS A 245 -15.36 14.84 5.58
N GLY A 246 -16.19 13.93 5.07
CA GLY A 246 -17.66 14.08 5.07
C GLY A 246 -18.33 13.72 6.41
N GLY A 247 -17.53 13.38 7.42
CA GLY A 247 -18.00 12.99 8.75
C GLY A 247 -18.39 11.51 8.88
N LYS A 248 -18.19 10.69 7.84
CA LYS A 248 -18.57 9.27 7.78
C LYS A 248 -17.40 8.31 7.61
N THR A 249 -16.19 8.75 7.94
CA THR A 249 -14.96 7.94 7.77
C THR A 249 -14.99 6.63 8.56
N LYS A 250 -15.77 6.55 9.66
CA LYS A 250 -15.97 5.32 10.45
C LYS A 250 -17.29 4.60 10.16
N ASP A 251 -18.16 5.16 9.33
CA ASP A 251 -19.42 4.51 8.98
C ASP A 251 -19.18 3.47 7.87
N ARG A 252 -19.68 2.26 8.10
CA ARG A 252 -19.62 1.16 7.13
C ARG A 252 -20.99 0.50 6.95
N ALA A 253 -21.19 -0.02 5.75
CA ALA A 253 -22.19 -1.02 5.43
C ALA A 253 -21.53 -2.40 5.45
N THR A 254 -22.28 -3.44 5.77
CA THR A 254 -21.84 -4.83 5.57
C THR A 254 -22.54 -5.36 4.32
N ALA A 255 -21.80 -5.92 3.38
CA ALA A 255 -22.33 -6.56 2.19
C ALA A 255 -21.97 -8.04 2.21
N MET A 256 -22.98 -8.92 2.18
CA MET A 256 -22.82 -10.36 1.97
C MET A 256 -22.84 -10.61 0.45
N VAL A 257 -21.70 -11.05 -0.08
CA VAL A 257 -21.57 -11.50 -1.47
C VAL A 257 -21.83 -12.99 -1.55
N MET A 258 -22.38 -13.45 -2.68
CA MET A 258 -22.64 -14.88 -2.90
C MET A 258 -22.51 -15.21 -4.37
N ALA A 259 -21.72 -16.23 -4.69
CA ALA A 259 -21.63 -16.78 -6.04
C ALA A 259 -21.48 -18.30 -6.00
N ASP A 260 -21.68 -18.94 -7.15
CA ASP A 260 -21.54 -20.39 -7.30
C ASP A 260 -20.46 -20.81 -8.30
N THR A 261 -20.16 -22.11 -8.32
CA THR A 261 -19.13 -22.72 -9.16
C THR A 261 -19.34 -22.54 -10.67
N THR A 262 -20.54 -22.14 -11.12
CA THR A 262 -20.80 -21.85 -12.54
C THR A 262 -20.36 -20.43 -12.93
N GLY A 263 -19.91 -19.63 -11.96
CA GLY A 263 -19.58 -18.21 -12.16
C GLY A 263 -20.78 -17.27 -11.90
N LYS A 264 -21.97 -17.84 -11.66
CA LYS A 264 -23.19 -17.06 -11.42
C LYS A 264 -23.11 -16.33 -10.07
N LYS A 265 -23.34 -15.03 -10.14
CA LYS A 265 -23.46 -14.13 -8.98
C LYS A 265 -24.91 -14.07 -8.54
N HIS A 266 -25.16 -14.10 -7.23
CA HIS A 266 -26.49 -14.04 -6.64
C HIS A 266 -26.77 -12.66 -6.05
N PRO A 267 -28.07 -12.30 -5.83
CA PRO A 267 -28.46 -11.05 -5.18
C PRO A 267 -27.73 -10.79 -3.87
N LEU A 268 -27.35 -9.55 -3.62
CA LEU A 268 -26.63 -9.17 -2.39
C LEU A 268 -27.57 -9.05 -1.20
N PHE A 269 -27.03 -9.30 -0.01
CA PHE A 269 -27.63 -8.86 1.26
C PHE A 269 -26.78 -7.75 1.87
N LEU A 270 -27.39 -6.60 2.13
CA LEU A 270 -26.73 -5.43 2.71
C LEU A 270 -27.26 -5.18 4.11
N VAL A 271 -26.38 -4.94 5.08
CA VAL A 271 -26.73 -4.48 6.41
C VAL A 271 -26.23 -3.06 6.59
N LEU A 272 -27.15 -2.14 6.83
CA LEU A 272 -26.87 -0.72 6.92
C LEU A 272 -27.17 -0.21 8.33
N LYS A 273 -26.38 0.75 8.79
CA LYS A 273 -26.61 1.37 10.09
C LYS A 273 -27.95 2.12 10.12
N THR A 274 -28.77 1.87 11.13
CA THR A 274 -30.00 2.61 11.43
C THR A 274 -30.24 2.67 12.93
N ALA A 275 -30.79 3.77 13.42
CA ALA A 275 -31.17 3.87 14.82
C ALA A 275 -32.32 2.89 15.14
N ALA A 276 -32.23 2.22 16.28
CA ALA A 276 -33.33 1.42 16.80
C ALA A 276 -34.35 2.32 17.51
N SER A 277 -35.62 1.93 17.45
CA SER A 277 -36.66 2.55 18.29
C SER A 277 -36.42 2.20 19.75
N THR A 278 -36.79 3.10 20.66
CA THR A 278 -36.79 2.82 22.11
C THR A 278 -38.02 2.01 22.54
N ILE A 279 -39.05 1.92 21.70
CA ILE A 279 -40.31 1.23 21.99
C ILE A 279 -40.21 -0.22 21.51
N LYS A 280 -40.24 -1.20 22.43
CA LYS A 280 -40.05 -2.64 22.13
C LYS A 280 -41.01 -3.19 21.08
N ALA A 281 -42.30 -2.84 21.15
CA ALA A 281 -43.28 -3.29 20.15
C ALA A 281 -42.94 -2.80 18.73
N VAL A 282 -42.51 -1.55 18.61
CA VAL A 282 -42.07 -0.95 17.33
C VAL A 282 -40.77 -1.58 16.85
N VAL A 283 -39.85 -1.94 17.75
CA VAL A 283 -38.64 -2.69 17.38
C VAL A 283 -39.01 -4.03 16.76
N GLN A 284 -39.89 -4.80 17.40
CA GLN A 284 -40.30 -6.10 16.89
C GLN A 284 -41.01 -5.97 15.53
N GLU A 285 -41.93 -5.00 15.40
CA GLU A 285 -42.61 -4.71 14.13
C GLU A 285 -41.63 -4.32 13.02
N ASN A 286 -40.65 -3.47 13.32
CA ASN A 286 -39.64 -3.07 12.33
C ASN A 286 -38.77 -4.25 11.91
N LEU A 287 -38.37 -5.12 12.84
CA LEU A 287 -37.57 -6.30 12.53
C LEU A 287 -38.34 -7.28 11.62
N THR A 288 -39.64 -7.50 11.87
CA THR A 288 -40.44 -8.46 11.11
C THR A 288 -40.93 -7.92 9.76
N GLN A 289 -41.35 -6.65 9.69
CA GLN A 289 -42.00 -6.11 8.48
C GLN A 289 -41.10 -5.21 7.64
N ARG A 290 -40.03 -4.65 8.22
CA ARG A 290 -39.25 -3.56 7.61
C ARG A 290 -37.75 -3.81 7.69
N HIS A 291 -37.34 -5.06 7.85
CA HIS A 291 -35.94 -5.48 7.94
C HIS A 291 -35.11 -4.64 8.94
N GLY A 292 -35.73 -4.20 10.04
CA GLY A 292 -35.11 -3.39 11.08
C GLY A 292 -35.11 -1.87 10.84
N PHE A 293 -35.68 -1.38 9.73
CA PHE A 293 -35.85 0.05 9.48
C PHE A 293 -37.14 0.59 10.09
N GLY A 294 -37.08 1.83 10.58
CA GLY A 294 -38.29 2.58 10.94
C GLY A 294 -39.13 2.94 9.72
N LYS A 295 -40.43 3.16 9.93
CA LYS A 295 -41.42 3.44 8.88
C LYS A 295 -40.99 4.50 7.86
N GLN A 296 -40.36 5.60 8.31
CA GLN A 296 -39.92 6.67 7.41
C GLN A 296 -38.78 6.22 6.49
N VAL A 297 -37.73 5.62 7.06
CA VAL A 297 -36.55 5.15 6.31
C VAL A 297 -36.92 3.99 5.39
N TRP A 298 -37.86 3.13 5.81
CA TRP A 298 -38.34 2.01 4.99
C TRP A 298 -38.91 2.46 3.65
N ARG A 299 -39.66 3.58 3.59
CA ARG A 299 -40.20 4.14 2.34
C ARG A 299 -39.12 4.47 1.31
N ASP A 300 -37.91 4.79 1.78
CA ASP A 300 -36.77 5.06 0.90
C ASP A 300 -35.95 3.79 0.60
N VAL A 301 -35.95 2.79 1.49
CA VAL A 301 -35.13 1.57 1.39
C VAL A 301 -35.79 0.49 0.54
N GLU A 302 -37.09 0.26 0.74
CA GLU A 302 -37.85 -0.78 0.05
C GLU A 302 -37.73 -0.66 -1.48
N PRO A 303 -37.91 0.52 -2.10
CA PRO A 303 -37.74 0.67 -3.55
C PRO A 303 -36.31 0.42 -4.05
N LEU A 304 -35.29 0.58 -3.18
CA LEU A 304 -33.90 0.29 -3.56
C LEU A 304 -33.64 -1.20 -3.67
N GLN A 305 -34.34 -2.03 -2.88
CA GLN A 305 -34.21 -3.48 -2.96
C GLN A 305 -34.63 -3.97 -4.34
N ASP A 306 -35.80 -3.52 -4.81
CA ASP A 306 -36.34 -3.91 -6.11
C ASP A 306 -35.51 -3.33 -7.24
N ARG A 307 -35.13 -2.04 -7.13
CA ARG A 307 -34.36 -1.35 -8.17
C ARG A 307 -33.00 -1.99 -8.43
N PHE A 308 -32.32 -2.48 -7.38
CA PHE A 308 -30.96 -3.00 -7.50
C PHE A 308 -30.87 -4.53 -7.33
N GLY A 309 -32.01 -5.22 -7.20
CA GLY A 309 -32.04 -6.67 -7.03
C GLY A 309 -31.23 -7.14 -5.82
N CYS A 310 -31.44 -6.51 -4.67
CA CYS A 310 -30.74 -6.85 -3.42
C CYS A 310 -31.69 -6.82 -2.22
N ARG A 311 -31.29 -7.44 -1.11
CA ARG A 311 -31.99 -7.30 0.18
C ARG A 311 -31.21 -6.36 1.09
N ILE A 312 -31.92 -5.49 1.79
CA ILE A 312 -31.35 -4.47 2.65
C ILE A 312 -31.97 -4.60 4.04
N TYR A 313 -31.11 -4.80 5.03
CA TYR A 313 -31.40 -4.89 6.45
C TYR A 313 -30.78 -3.71 7.21
N GLY A 314 -31.37 -3.39 8.35
CA GLY A 314 -30.99 -2.27 9.19
C GLY A 314 -30.82 -2.71 10.64
N ASN A 315 -29.70 -2.36 11.25
CA ASN A 315 -29.55 -2.40 12.71
C ASN A 315 -28.56 -1.33 13.21
N PRO A 316 -28.47 -1.07 14.53
CA PRO A 316 -27.62 -0.01 15.08
C PRO A 316 -26.12 -0.17 14.84
N THR A 317 -25.65 -1.40 14.62
CA THR A 317 -24.23 -1.72 14.51
C THR A 317 -23.80 -1.89 13.04
N ALA A 318 -24.74 -2.13 12.12
CA ALA A 318 -24.54 -2.62 10.77
C ALA A 318 -23.91 -4.03 10.67
N TRP A 319 -24.14 -4.90 11.66
CA TRP A 319 -23.57 -6.26 11.69
C TRP A 319 -24.54 -7.34 11.24
N TRP A 320 -24.00 -8.45 10.73
CA TRP A 320 -24.74 -9.66 10.43
C TRP A 320 -25.21 -10.38 11.71
N ASN A 321 -26.33 -11.11 11.65
CA ASN A 321 -26.85 -11.90 12.77
C ASN A 321 -27.61 -13.15 12.26
N SER A 322 -28.01 -14.03 13.17
CA SER A 322 -28.63 -15.32 12.84
C SER A 322 -29.99 -15.18 12.15
N THR A 323 -30.79 -14.15 12.50
CA THR A 323 -32.04 -13.86 11.79
C THR A 323 -31.79 -13.57 10.32
N ILE A 324 -30.78 -12.74 10.02
CA ILE A 324 -30.41 -12.42 8.64
C ILE A 324 -29.85 -13.67 7.94
N SER A 325 -29.10 -14.54 8.63
CA SER A 325 -28.64 -15.83 8.08
C SER A 325 -29.82 -16.72 7.62
N MET A 326 -30.87 -16.84 8.44
CA MET A 326 -32.05 -17.63 8.07
C MET A 326 -32.79 -17.02 6.88
N ASP A 327 -32.98 -15.70 6.86
CA ASP A 327 -33.62 -15.01 5.75
C ASP A 327 -32.82 -15.11 4.46
N PHE A 328 -31.49 -15.03 4.56
CA PHE A 328 -30.56 -15.27 3.45
C PHE A 328 -30.76 -16.66 2.86
N LEU A 329 -30.77 -17.70 3.70
CA LEU A 329 -30.99 -19.07 3.24
C LEU A 329 -32.35 -19.22 2.55
N ARG A 330 -33.42 -18.73 3.18
CA ARG A 330 -34.77 -18.81 2.59
C ARG A 330 -34.86 -18.08 1.27
N TYR A 331 -34.29 -16.88 1.18
CA TYR A 331 -34.33 -16.08 -0.04
C TYR A 331 -33.61 -16.77 -1.21
N HIS A 332 -32.42 -17.32 -0.98
CA HIS A 332 -31.62 -17.92 -2.05
C HIS A 332 -32.02 -19.37 -2.39
N PHE A 333 -32.50 -20.14 -1.42
CA PHE A 333 -32.67 -21.59 -1.58
C PHE A 333 -34.11 -22.10 -1.47
N ALA A 334 -35.06 -21.35 -0.90
CA ALA A 334 -36.45 -21.84 -0.75
C ALA A 334 -37.18 -22.01 -2.09
N GLY A 335 -36.87 -21.14 -3.07
CA GLY A 335 -37.48 -21.17 -4.41
C GLY A 335 -36.78 -22.08 -5.41
N ARG A 336 -35.80 -22.90 -4.99
CA ARG A 336 -35.05 -23.78 -5.89
C ARG A 336 -35.98 -24.84 -6.51
N PRO A 337 -36.02 -24.97 -7.86
CA PRO A 337 -36.91 -25.93 -8.52
C PRO A 337 -36.52 -27.39 -8.25
N ASP A 338 -35.22 -27.64 -8.03
CA ASP A 338 -34.63 -28.94 -7.77
C ASP A 338 -34.55 -29.29 -6.26
N ARG A 339 -35.07 -28.42 -5.39
CA ARG A 339 -34.96 -28.55 -3.93
C ARG A 339 -35.45 -29.89 -3.41
N ALA A 340 -36.52 -30.44 -3.99
CA ALA A 340 -37.11 -31.71 -3.54
C ALA A 340 -36.21 -32.92 -3.83
N THR A 341 -35.29 -32.81 -4.80
CA THR A 341 -34.51 -33.93 -5.32
C THR A 341 -33.01 -33.79 -5.12
N LYS A 342 -32.50 -32.56 -4.94
CA LYS A 342 -31.06 -32.28 -4.94
C LYS A 342 -30.63 -31.41 -3.77
N LYS A 343 -29.48 -31.76 -3.19
CA LYS A 343 -28.77 -30.93 -2.21
C LYS A 343 -27.77 -30.00 -2.90
N VAL A 344 -27.49 -28.87 -2.27
CA VAL A 344 -26.40 -27.95 -2.65
C VAL A 344 -25.45 -27.75 -1.49
N LEU A 345 -24.20 -27.39 -1.77
CA LEU A 345 -23.22 -27.04 -0.76
C LEU A 345 -23.12 -25.53 -0.62
N LEU A 346 -23.22 -25.00 0.60
CA LEU A 346 -22.90 -23.61 0.92
C LEU A 346 -21.70 -23.55 1.86
N LEU A 347 -20.66 -22.86 1.40
CA LEU A 347 -19.44 -22.59 2.15
C LEU A 347 -19.55 -21.24 2.87
N TRP A 348 -19.48 -21.27 4.19
CA TRP A 348 -19.47 -20.10 5.07
C TRP A 348 -18.25 -20.09 5.99
N ASP A 349 -17.80 -18.89 6.38
CA ASP A 349 -16.78 -18.72 7.41
C ASP A 349 -17.29 -19.18 8.78
N ASP A 350 -16.40 -19.39 9.75
CA ASP A 350 -16.76 -19.91 11.09
C ASP A 350 -17.45 -18.88 12.00
N PHE A 351 -18.09 -17.85 11.43
CA PHE A 351 -18.85 -16.88 12.22
C PHE A 351 -20.06 -17.56 12.89
N SER A 352 -20.19 -17.38 14.20
CA SER A 352 -21.18 -18.11 15.02
C SER A 352 -22.62 -17.95 14.55
N ALA A 353 -22.99 -16.79 14.00
CA ALA A 353 -24.34 -16.54 13.50
C ALA A 353 -24.70 -17.33 12.22
N HIS A 354 -23.74 -17.99 11.58
CA HIS A 354 -23.96 -18.90 10.45
C HIS A 354 -24.34 -20.32 10.88
N PHE A 355 -24.10 -20.68 12.14
CA PHE A 355 -24.18 -22.06 12.63
C PHE A 355 -24.94 -22.17 13.95
N THR A 356 -25.89 -21.27 14.22
CA THR A 356 -26.84 -21.50 15.33
C THR A 356 -27.76 -22.67 14.97
N ASP A 357 -28.33 -23.34 15.98
CA ASP A 357 -29.18 -24.52 15.77
C ASP A 357 -30.35 -24.21 14.84
N GLU A 358 -30.93 -23.00 14.93
CA GLU A 358 -32.02 -22.56 14.06
C GLU A 358 -31.56 -22.37 12.61
N VAL A 359 -30.35 -21.83 12.39
CA VAL A 359 -29.80 -21.64 11.05
C VAL A 359 -29.49 -22.99 10.40
N VAL A 360 -28.91 -23.93 11.16
CA VAL A 360 -28.64 -25.30 10.69
C VAL A 360 -29.95 -26.05 10.38
N ALA A 361 -30.97 -25.88 11.21
CA ALA A 361 -32.30 -26.46 10.97
C ALA A 361 -32.92 -25.92 9.66
N VAL A 362 -32.86 -24.60 9.44
CA VAL A 362 -33.34 -23.97 8.18
C VAL A 362 -32.54 -24.45 6.97
N ALA A 363 -31.22 -24.56 7.06
CA ALA A 363 -30.42 -25.07 5.96
C ALA A 363 -30.79 -26.52 5.61
N THR A 364 -31.01 -27.36 6.63
CA THR A 364 -31.45 -28.75 6.47
C THR A 364 -32.82 -28.84 5.80
N GLU A 365 -33.80 -28.04 6.25
CA GLU A 365 -35.13 -27.93 5.63
C GLU A 365 -35.04 -27.56 4.14
N LEU A 366 -34.07 -26.72 3.78
CA LEU A 366 -33.87 -26.21 2.42
C LEU A 366 -32.99 -27.10 1.54
N ASN A 367 -32.58 -28.29 2.02
CA ASN A 367 -31.61 -29.15 1.35
C ASN A 367 -30.32 -28.41 0.97
N VAL A 368 -29.81 -27.62 1.92
CA VAL A 368 -28.52 -26.94 1.86
C VAL A 368 -27.59 -27.60 2.87
N VAL A 369 -26.51 -28.20 2.38
CA VAL A 369 -25.40 -28.70 3.20
C VAL A 369 -24.53 -27.49 3.53
N LEU A 370 -24.39 -27.18 4.82
CA LEU A 370 -23.49 -26.12 5.28
C LEU A 370 -22.12 -26.72 5.58
N GLU A 371 -21.08 -26.04 5.11
CA GLU A 371 -19.70 -26.47 5.35
C GLU A 371 -18.83 -25.27 5.75
N LYS A 372 -18.06 -25.46 6.83
CA LYS A 372 -17.25 -24.42 7.44
C LYS A 372 -15.91 -24.26 6.72
N ILE A 373 -15.60 -23.03 6.32
CA ILE A 373 -14.23 -22.67 5.97
C ILE A 373 -13.35 -22.81 7.21
N PRO A 374 -12.15 -23.44 7.11
CA PRO A 374 -11.24 -23.56 8.23
C PRO A 374 -10.91 -22.19 8.83
N PRO A 375 -11.08 -22.00 10.16
CA PRO A 375 -10.75 -20.74 10.82
C PRO A 375 -9.31 -20.34 10.51
N ARG A 376 -9.04 -19.03 10.37
CA ARG A 376 -7.72 -18.43 10.07
C ARG A 376 -7.17 -18.69 8.66
N PHE A 377 -7.78 -19.58 7.88
CA PHE A 377 -7.35 -19.92 6.53
C PHE A 377 -8.31 -19.40 5.44
N THR A 378 -9.16 -18.41 5.74
CA THR A 378 -10.09 -17.86 4.73
C THR A 378 -9.35 -17.31 3.50
N TRP A 379 -8.19 -16.69 3.71
CA TRP A 379 -7.32 -16.15 2.64
C TRP A 379 -6.85 -17.17 1.60
N ILE A 380 -6.96 -18.48 1.86
CA ILE A 380 -6.60 -19.55 0.92
C ILE A 380 -7.76 -20.51 0.64
N CYS A 381 -8.68 -20.70 1.59
CA CYS A 381 -9.78 -21.67 1.49
C CYS A 381 -11.12 -21.03 1.04
N GLN A 382 -11.26 -19.70 1.08
CA GLN A 382 -12.53 -19.01 0.84
C GLN A 382 -12.52 -18.26 -0.51
N PRO A 383 -13.30 -18.70 -1.51
CA PRO A 383 -13.32 -18.09 -2.84
C PRO A 383 -13.53 -16.57 -2.84
N ALA A 384 -14.46 -16.07 -2.01
CA ALA A 384 -14.74 -14.63 -1.88
C ALA A 384 -13.53 -13.81 -1.46
N ASP A 385 -12.79 -14.26 -0.44
CA ASP A 385 -11.57 -13.59 0.04
C ASP A 385 -10.43 -13.72 -0.97
N VAL A 386 -10.27 -14.91 -1.56
CA VAL A 386 -9.17 -15.23 -2.48
C VAL A 386 -9.24 -14.40 -3.77
N ALA A 387 -10.44 -14.16 -4.31
CA ALA A 387 -10.58 -13.60 -5.65
C ALA A 387 -11.57 -12.44 -5.80
N TRP A 388 -12.65 -12.36 -5.02
CA TRP A 388 -13.77 -11.49 -5.36
C TRP A 388 -13.72 -10.13 -4.65
N MET A 389 -13.42 -10.13 -3.35
CA MET A 389 -13.52 -8.92 -2.53
C MET A 389 -12.50 -7.84 -2.90
N ARG A 390 -11.27 -8.23 -3.26
CA ARG A 390 -10.21 -7.28 -3.64
C ARG A 390 -10.60 -6.45 -4.88
N PRO A 391 -10.96 -7.04 -6.04
CA PRO A 391 -11.38 -6.26 -7.20
C PRO A 391 -12.68 -5.49 -6.97
N MET A 392 -13.65 -6.06 -6.22
CA MET A 392 -14.87 -5.34 -5.85
C MET A 392 -14.56 -4.05 -5.07
N LYS A 393 -13.69 -4.13 -4.06
CA LYS A 393 -13.24 -2.95 -3.27
C LYS A 393 -12.43 -1.96 -4.10
N ALA A 394 -11.67 -2.43 -5.09
CA ALA A 394 -10.96 -1.53 -6.01
C ALA A 394 -11.95 -0.69 -6.83
N GLN A 395 -13.02 -1.31 -7.34
CA GLN A 395 -14.06 -0.60 -8.08
C GLN A 395 -14.82 0.41 -7.19
N LEU A 396 -15.13 0.05 -5.94
CA LEU A 396 -15.73 0.97 -4.96
C LEU A 396 -14.86 2.21 -4.72
N ARG A 397 -13.54 2.03 -4.58
CA ARG A 397 -12.57 3.13 -4.45
C ARG A 397 -12.56 4.03 -5.68
N LYS A 398 -12.61 3.46 -6.88
CA LYS A 398 -12.70 4.22 -8.14
C LYS A 398 -13.95 5.10 -8.17
N MET A 399 -15.12 4.53 -7.86
CA MET A 399 -16.39 5.28 -7.82
C MET A 399 -16.38 6.41 -6.79
N TRP A 400 -15.70 6.20 -5.65
CA TRP A 400 -15.50 7.24 -4.64
C TRP A 400 -14.63 8.39 -5.15
N ILE A 401 -13.50 8.09 -5.80
CA ILE A 401 -12.62 9.11 -6.42
C ILE A 401 -13.39 9.93 -7.46
N ASP A 402 -14.18 9.27 -8.32
CA ASP A 402 -15.02 9.94 -9.31
C ASP A 402 -16.11 10.83 -8.69
N SER A 403 -16.62 10.44 -7.52
CA SER A 403 -17.52 11.29 -6.73
C SER A 403 -16.82 12.55 -6.22
N ILE A 404 -15.63 12.39 -5.63
CA ILE A 404 -14.82 13.54 -5.16
C ILE A 404 -14.52 14.48 -6.33
N ARG A 405 -14.08 13.95 -7.47
CA ARG A 405 -13.78 14.73 -8.67
C ARG A 405 -14.96 15.61 -9.08
N ARG A 406 -16.17 15.04 -9.15
CA ARG A 406 -17.39 15.78 -9.48
C ARG A 406 -17.75 16.83 -8.44
N GLN A 407 -17.63 16.52 -7.14
CA GLN A 407 -17.91 17.49 -6.08
C GLN A 407 -16.95 18.69 -6.14
N VAL A 408 -15.67 18.45 -6.42
CA VAL A 408 -14.66 19.51 -6.59
C VAL A 408 -14.97 20.38 -7.81
N GLN A 409 -15.30 19.77 -8.95
CA GLN A 409 -15.68 20.50 -10.17
C GLN A 409 -16.91 21.38 -9.94
N ASN A 410 -17.95 20.85 -9.28
CA ASN A 410 -19.16 21.60 -8.97
C ASN A 410 -18.89 22.78 -8.02
N SER A 411 -18.07 22.58 -6.99
CA SER A 411 -17.68 23.64 -6.06
C SER A 411 -16.89 24.75 -6.77
N LYS A 412 -15.99 24.40 -7.70
CA LYS A 412 -15.27 25.38 -8.53
C LYS A 412 -16.22 26.17 -9.43
N ALA A 413 -17.15 25.49 -10.11
CA ALA A 413 -18.12 26.12 -10.99
C ALA A 413 -19.05 27.09 -10.23
N GLN A 414 -19.47 26.72 -9.03
CA GLN A 414 -20.33 27.54 -8.17
C GLN A 414 -19.57 28.61 -7.38
N LYS A 415 -18.23 28.66 -7.47
CA LYS A 415 -17.36 29.54 -6.68
C LYS A 415 -17.62 29.46 -5.16
N THR A 416 -17.96 28.27 -4.67
CA THR A 416 -18.24 28.03 -3.24
C THR A 416 -17.06 27.35 -2.56
N THR A 417 -16.97 27.50 -1.23
CA THR A 417 -16.00 26.75 -0.43
C THR A 417 -16.30 25.26 -0.48
N PHE A 418 -15.34 24.47 -0.99
CA PHE A 418 -15.50 23.02 -1.10
C PHE A 418 -15.77 22.37 0.26
N LYS A 419 -16.85 21.61 0.36
CA LYS A 419 -17.18 20.74 1.49
C LYS A 419 -17.39 19.32 0.94
N LEU A 420 -16.56 18.39 1.39
CA LEU A 420 -16.68 17.00 0.98
C LEU A 420 -17.97 16.40 1.55
N GLN A 421 -18.74 15.73 0.71
CA GLN A 421 -19.96 15.02 1.11
C GLN A 421 -19.79 13.52 0.90
N ALA A 422 -20.10 12.75 1.93
CA ALA A 422 -20.20 11.30 1.86
C ALA A 422 -21.38 10.88 0.96
N PRO A 423 -21.32 9.68 0.32
CA PRO A 423 -22.42 9.21 -0.51
C PRO A 423 -23.67 8.99 0.36
N LYS A 424 -24.83 9.31 -0.21
CA LYS A 424 -26.11 8.95 0.39
C LYS A 424 -26.38 7.46 0.20
N ARG A 425 -27.26 6.90 1.04
CA ARG A 425 -27.62 5.47 1.01
C ARG A 425 -27.98 4.93 -0.39
N PRO A 426 -28.81 5.59 -1.22
CA PRO A 426 -29.10 5.12 -2.58
C PRO A 426 -27.86 5.04 -3.49
N THR A 427 -26.95 6.01 -3.35
CA THR A 427 -25.69 6.04 -4.09
C THR A 427 -24.76 4.92 -3.65
N LEU A 428 -24.67 4.67 -2.34
CA LEU A 428 -23.84 3.60 -1.79
C LEU A 428 -24.37 2.22 -2.21
N VAL A 429 -25.67 1.97 -2.08
CA VAL A 429 -26.30 0.71 -2.51
C VAL A 429 -26.00 0.46 -3.98
N ARG A 430 -26.21 1.46 -4.84
CA ARG A 430 -25.86 1.37 -6.26
C ARG A 430 -24.39 1.02 -6.47
N TRP A 431 -23.47 1.68 -5.79
CA TRP A 431 -22.03 1.40 -5.95
C TRP A 431 -21.68 -0.03 -5.56
N ILE A 432 -22.24 -0.53 -4.46
CA ILE A 432 -22.03 -1.91 -4.02
C ILE A 432 -22.59 -2.88 -5.06
N THR A 433 -23.80 -2.66 -5.56
CA THR A 433 -24.44 -3.56 -6.54
C THR A 433 -23.73 -3.50 -7.89
N ASP A 434 -23.34 -2.32 -8.38
CA ASP A 434 -22.62 -2.13 -9.64
C ASP A 434 -21.21 -2.77 -9.56
N SER A 435 -20.51 -2.61 -8.44
CA SER A 435 -19.19 -3.22 -8.24
C SER A 435 -19.24 -4.75 -8.17
N TRP A 436 -20.28 -5.33 -7.59
CA TRP A 436 -20.48 -6.78 -7.54
C TRP A 436 -20.89 -7.34 -8.90
N THR A 437 -21.93 -6.76 -9.51
CA THR A 437 -22.46 -7.22 -10.81
C THR A 437 -21.45 -7.04 -11.94
N GLY A 438 -20.62 -6.00 -11.87
CA GLY A 438 -19.54 -5.73 -12.82
C GLY A 438 -18.33 -6.65 -12.72
N LEU A 439 -18.22 -7.52 -11.70
CA LEU A 439 -17.14 -8.50 -11.65
C LEU A 439 -17.30 -9.56 -12.75
N PRO A 440 -16.26 -9.85 -13.55
CA PRO A 440 -16.29 -10.91 -14.53
C PRO A 440 -16.56 -12.28 -13.90
N GLU A 441 -17.32 -13.14 -14.59
CA GLU A 441 -17.59 -14.52 -14.14
C GLU A 441 -16.30 -15.35 -14.03
N SER A 442 -15.27 -15.03 -14.84
CA SER A 442 -13.95 -15.64 -14.74
C SER A 442 -13.29 -15.39 -13.38
N ILE A 443 -13.46 -14.22 -12.78
CA ILE A 443 -12.96 -13.93 -11.42
C ILE A 443 -13.69 -14.80 -10.39
N ILE A 444 -14.99 -15.03 -10.59
CA ILE A 444 -15.78 -15.89 -9.70
C ILE A 444 -15.24 -17.33 -9.75
N MET A 445 -15.17 -17.90 -10.95
CA MET A 445 -14.68 -19.26 -11.17
C MET A 445 -13.23 -19.44 -10.70
N ASN A 446 -12.37 -18.45 -10.94
CA ASN A 446 -10.98 -18.45 -10.48
C ASN A 446 -10.88 -18.51 -8.94
N GLY A 447 -11.83 -17.94 -8.20
CA GLY A 447 -11.89 -18.07 -6.74
C GLY A 447 -12.06 -19.53 -6.31
N PHE A 448 -13.02 -20.24 -6.90
CA PHE A 448 -13.24 -21.67 -6.62
C PHE A 448 -12.06 -22.54 -7.07
N GLY A 449 -11.45 -22.22 -8.22
CA GLY A 449 -10.26 -22.91 -8.73
C GLY A 449 -9.04 -22.75 -7.83
N LYS A 450 -8.74 -21.54 -7.36
CA LYS A 450 -7.63 -21.27 -6.43
C LYS A 450 -7.81 -21.98 -5.09
N CYS A 451 -9.05 -22.15 -4.64
CA CYS A 451 -9.37 -22.94 -3.44
C CYS A 451 -9.41 -24.46 -3.69
N LYS A 452 -9.05 -24.93 -4.89
CA LYS A 452 -9.06 -26.36 -5.30
C LYS A 452 -10.42 -27.05 -5.11
N LEU A 453 -11.51 -26.29 -5.28
CA LEU A 453 -12.88 -26.79 -5.13
C LEU A 453 -13.47 -27.32 -6.44
N VAL A 454 -12.82 -27.03 -7.58
CA VAL A 454 -13.19 -27.50 -8.94
C VAL A 454 -11.95 -27.93 -9.71
N SER A 455 -12.08 -28.96 -10.54
CA SER A 455 -10.98 -29.66 -11.24
C SER A 455 -10.49 -28.98 -12.53
N GLN A 456 -11.21 -28.00 -13.06
CA GLN A 456 -10.85 -27.29 -14.30
C GLN A 456 -10.16 -25.96 -13.97
N PHE A 457 -8.84 -25.98 -13.84
CA PHE A 457 -8.04 -24.76 -13.78
C PHE A 457 -7.24 -24.63 -15.08
N THR A 458 -7.55 -23.61 -15.89
CA THR A 458 -6.62 -23.13 -16.90
C THR A 458 -5.98 -21.89 -16.32
N GLU A 459 -4.66 -21.90 -16.19
CA GLU A 459 -3.87 -20.80 -15.64
C GLU A 459 -4.03 -19.58 -16.57
N THR A 460 -5.02 -18.73 -16.32
CA THR A 460 -5.07 -17.42 -16.97
C THR A 460 -4.04 -16.54 -16.27
N VAL A 461 -2.97 -16.26 -17.01
CA VAL A 461 -1.94 -15.25 -16.72
C VAL A 461 -2.62 -14.04 -16.10
N GLU A 462 -2.12 -13.61 -14.93
CA GLU A 462 -2.52 -12.35 -14.31
C GLU A 462 -2.48 -11.27 -15.39
N SER A 463 -3.64 -10.70 -15.72
CA SER A 463 -3.66 -9.48 -16.53
C SER A 463 -2.89 -8.43 -15.74
N GLU A 464 -1.72 -8.07 -16.26
CA GLU A 464 -0.98 -6.90 -15.82
C GLU A 464 -1.96 -5.74 -15.65
N GLU A 465 -1.79 -5.04 -14.54
CA GLU A 465 -2.59 -3.89 -14.13
C GLU A 465 -2.95 -3.02 -15.33
N GLU A 466 -4.24 -2.92 -15.65
CA GLU A 466 -4.72 -1.80 -16.47
C GLU A 466 -4.65 -0.57 -15.56
N PHE A 467 -3.43 -0.01 -15.48
CA PHE A 467 -3.17 1.31 -14.98
C PHE A 467 -4.15 2.27 -15.65
N VAL A 468 -4.62 3.23 -14.87
CA VAL A 468 -5.33 4.42 -15.37
C VAL A 468 -4.64 4.86 -16.67
N SER A 469 -5.39 4.92 -17.78
CA SER A 469 -4.77 5.11 -19.10
C SER A 469 -3.83 6.33 -19.09
N PRO A 470 -2.69 6.30 -19.80
CA PRO A 470 -1.78 7.44 -19.89
C PRO A 470 -2.48 8.73 -20.34
N GLU A 471 -3.56 8.61 -21.10
CA GLU A 471 -4.44 9.71 -21.51
C GLU A 471 -5.25 10.28 -20.34
N MET A 472 -5.80 9.42 -19.46
CA MET A 472 -6.44 9.85 -18.21
C MET A 472 -5.45 10.48 -17.21
N LEU A 473 -4.21 9.97 -17.15
CA LEU A 473 -3.11 10.57 -16.39
C LEU A 473 -2.70 11.92 -16.99
N SER A 474 -2.63 12.04 -18.31
CA SER A 474 -2.31 13.28 -19.02
C SER A 474 -3.38 14.37 -18.79
N ASP A 475 -4.66 13.99 -18.77
CA ASP A 475 -5.76 14.91 -18.43
C ASP A 475 -5.77 15.34 -16.95
N LEU A 476 -5.17 14.54 -16.06
CA LEU A 476 -4.95 14.88 -14.65
C LEU A 476 -3.72 15.78 -14.47
N VAL A 477 -2.66 15.56 -15.24
CA VAL A 477 -1.44 16.38 -15.27
C VAL A 477 -1.75 17.78 -15.83
N SER A 478 -2.62 17.89 -16.82
CA SER A 478 -3.00 19.18 -17.44
C SER A 478 -3.86 20.08 -16.54
N VAL A 479 -4.56 19.52 -15.53
CA VAL A 479 -5.46 20.25 -14.61
C VAL A 479 -4.85 20.49 -13.21
N SER A 480 -3.55 20.23 -13.06
CA SER A 480 -2.70 20.43 -11.87
C SER A 480 -2.73 19.34 -10.78
N ALA A 481 -1.52 18.81 -10.56
CA ALA A 481 -0.96 18.12 -9.38
C ALA A 481 -1.30 16.63 -9.17
N VAL A 482 -0.60 15.74 -9.87
CA VAL A 482 -0.09 14.48 -9.28
C VAL A 482 1.22 14.11 -10.00
N ASP A 483 2.31 13.94 -9.24
CA ASP A 483 3.50 13.22 -9.70
C ASP A 483 3.46 11.85 -8.99
N GLU A 484 3.29 10.82 -9.81
CA GLU A 484 3.53 9.38 -9.64
C GLU A 484 2.90 8.56 -8.48
N THR A 485 2.08 7.60 -8.94
CA THR A 485 1.86 6.20 -8.49
C THR A 485 1.49 5.90 -7.03
N ILE A 486 0.23 5.51 -6.84
CA ILE A 486 -0.33 4.95 -5.59
C ILE A 486 -0.33 3.42 -5.71
N ASP A 487 0.43 2.74 -4.85
CA ASP A 487 0.39 1.29 -4.65
C ASP A 487 -0.82 0.92 -3.77
N PRO A 488 -1.73 0.03 -4.22
CA PRO A 488 -2.97 -0.33 -3.53
C PRO A 488 -2.80 -1.26 -2.30
N THR A 489 -1.59 -1.53 -1.82
CA THR A 489 -1.34 -2.46 -0.69
C THR A 489 -1.23 -1.81 0.70
N ASP A 490 -1.39 -0.49 0.81
CA ASP A 490 -0.96 0.28 1.99
C ASP A 490 -2.02 0.57 3.08
N ASP A 491 -3.17 -0.12 3.09
CA ASP A 491 -4.25 0.11 4.08
C ASP A 491 -4.53 -1.10 4.99
N ILE A 492 -3.54 -1.53 5.80
CA ILE A 492 -3.78 -2.39 6.97
C ILE A 492 -3.34 -1.62 8.24
N GLU A 493 -4.29 -0.89 8.85
CA GLU A 493 -4.14 -0.40 10.22
C GLU A 493 -4.39 -1.55 11.20
N ASN A 494 -3.33 -2.02 11.87
CA ASN A 494 -3.48 -2.81 13.10
C ASN A 494 -3.51 -1.85 14.28
N SER A 495 -4.69 -1.61 14.83
CA SER A 495 -4.84 -1.09 16.18
C SER A 495 -4.58 -2.24 17.17
N VAL A 496 -3.39 -2.24 17.79
CA VAL A 496 -3.15 -2.94 19.04
C VAL A 496 -2.94 -1.84 20.08
N GLU A 497 -3.99 -1.51 20.82
CA GLU A 497 -3.84 -0.82 22.11
C GLU A 497 -3.38 -1.86 23.12
N LEU A 498 -2.15 -1.70 23.61
CA LEU A 498 -1.71 -2.27 24.87
C LEU A 498 -1.83 -1.18 25.93
N LEU A 499 -2.72 -1.46 26.88
CA LEU A 499 -3.09 -0.74 28.12
C LEU A 499 -3.91 0.54 27.97
#